data_AF-A0A7C2U6U5-F1
#
_entry.id   AF-A0A7C2U6U5-F1
#
_cell.length_a   1.000
_cell.length_b   1.000
_cell.length_c   1.000
_cell.angle_alpha   90.00
_cell.angle_beta   90.00
_cell.angle_gamma   90.00
#
_symmetry.space_group_name_H-M   'P 1'
#
loop_
_entity.id
_entity.type
_entity.pdbx_description
1 polymer ?
#
loop_
_entity_poly.entity_id
_entity_poly.type
_entity_poly.pdbx_seq_one_letter_code
_entity_poly.pdbx_strand_id
1 'polypeptide(L)' 'MTYIKITEEHDAKGLYLLMTNGTVKCLPDNVYVVNKDQLKLLDKHKIRYKKLKPQEVKIAQPKAYSDEEIGDYNFRR' A
#
# COMPACT_ATOMS: atom_id res chain seq x y z
N MET A 1 -12.14 -5.12 5.23
CA MET A 1 -11.02 -4.38 4.63
C MET A 1 -11.03 -4.67 3.13
N THR A 2 -10.82 -3.64 2.31
CA THR A 2 -10.92 -3.74 0.84
C THR A 2 -9.60 -3.30 0.24
N TYR A 3 -9.10 -4.07 -0.71
CA TYR A 3 -7.91 -3.72 -1.47
C TYR A 3 -8.31 -2.87 -2.66
N ILE A 4 -7.67 -1.72 -2.81
CA ILE A 4 -7.88 -0.83 -3.94
C ILE A 4 -6.56 -0.43 -4.58
N LYS A 5 -6.61 -0.14 -5.87
CA LYS A 5 -5.55 0.53 -6.59
C LYS A 5 -6.08 1.85 -7.11
N ILE A 6 -5.47 2.96 -6.70
CA ILE A 6 -5.84 4.29 -7.16
C ILE A 6 -5.21 4.49 -8.54
N THR A 7 -5.91 5.16 -9.45
CA THR A 7 -5.34 5.50 -10.76
C THR A 7 -4.28 6.59 -10.59
N GLU A 8 -3.19 6.54 -11.36
CA GLU A 8 -2.04 7.47 -11.24
C GLU A 8 -2.46 8.95 -11.22
N GLU A 9 -3.47 9.33 -12.02
CA GLU A 9 -4.01 10.70 -12.08
C GLU A 9 -4.50 11.24 -10.71
N HIS A 10 -4.87 10.35 -9.79
CA HIS A 10 -5.42 10.72 -8.49
C HIS A 10 -4.62 10.13 -7.32
N ASP A 11 -3.45 9.55 -7.58
CA ASP A 11 -2.72 8.76 -6.58
C ASP A 11 -2.34 9.59 -5.36
N ALA A 12 -1.66 10.72 -5.56
CA ALA A 12 -1.27 11.62 -4.48
C ALA A 12 -2.46 12.18 -3.68
N LYS A 13 -3.52 12.61 -4.39
CA LYS A 13 -4.72 13.19 -3.75
C LYS A 13 -5.53 12.15 -3.00
N GLY A 14 -5.64 10.94 -3.56
CA GLY A 14 -6.33 9.82 -2.95
C GLY A 14 -5.60 9.29 -1.73
N LEU A 15 -4.28 9.11 -1.84
CA LEU A 15 -3.44 8.72 -0.71
C LEU A 15 -3.51 9.76 0.43
N TYR A 16 -3.41 11.04 0.10
CA TYR A 16 -3.55 12.12 1.08
C TYR A 16 -4.88 12.00 1.84
N LEU A 17 -6.02 11.93 1.13
CA LEU A 17 -7.34 11.78 1.74
C LEU A 17 -7.45 10.54 2.63
N LEU A 18 -6.88 9.41 2.20
CA LEU A 18 -6.89 8.17 2.96
C LEU A 18 -6.10 8.29 4.26
N MET A 19 -4.91 8.89 4.21
CA MET A 19 -4.05 9.10 5.38
C MET A 19 -4.64 10.14 6.35
N THR A 20 -5.28 11.21 5.86
CA THR A 20 -5.88 12.23 6.72
C THR A 20 -7.13 11.73 7.45
N ASN A 21 -7.86 10.77 6.88
CA ASN A 21 -9.14 10.30 7.42
C ASN A 21 -9.07 8.92 8.09
N GLY A 22 -7.87 8.37 8.30
CA GLY A 22 -7.69 7.16 9.09
C GLY A 22 -6.43 6.36 8.74
N THR A 23 -6.33 5.17 9.32
CA THR A 23 -5.22 4.26 9.03
C THR A 23 -5.41 3.65 7.64
N VAL A 24 -4.38 3.75 6.80
CA VAL A 24 -4.29 3.07 5.52
C VAL A 24 -3.02 2.23 5.51
N LYS A 25 -3.10 0.99 5.01
CA LYS A 25 -1.89 0.20 4.73
C LYS A 25 -1.55 0.33 3.27
N CYS A 26 -0.36 0.86 2.99
CA CYS A 26 0.23 0.88 1.66
C CYS A 26 0.95 -0.44 1.42
N LEU A 27 0.58 -1.12 0.35
CA LEU A 27 1.21 -2.33 -0.16
C LEU A 27 2.02 -2.00 -1.42
N PRO A 28 2.93 -2.90 -1.85
CA PRO A 28 3.60 -2.77 -3.13
C PRO A 28 2.61 -2.63 -4.30
N ASP A 29 3.10 -2.14 -5.44
CA ASP A 29 2.32 -1.93 -6.67
C ASP A 29 1.18 -0.89 -6.56
N ASN A 30 1.32 0.09 -5.67
CA ASN A 30 0.33 1.14 -5.38
C ASN A 30 -1.03 0.56 -4.97
N VAL A 31 -1.00 -0.52 -4.18
CA VAL A 31 -2.19 -1.14 -3.61
C VAL A 31 -2.41 -0.61 -2.20
N TYR A 32 -3.63 -0.21 -1.88
CA TYR A 32 -4.01 0.32 -0.58
C TYR A 32 -5.07 -0.56 0.07
N VAL A 33 -4.91 -0.81 1.36
CA VAL A 33 -5.93 -1.47 2.17
C VAL A 33 -6.73 -0.41 2.90
N VAL A 34 -8.01 -0.33 2.58
CA VAL A 34 -8.92 0.69 3.10
C VAL A 34 -10.17 0.07 3.75
N ASN A 35 -10.79 0.85 4.63
CA ASN A 35 -12.07 0.51 5.25
C ASN A 35 -13.26 1.05 4.43
N LYS A 36 -14.48 0.60 4.77
CA LYS A 36 -15.70 1.00 4.07
C LYS A 36 -15.93 2.52 4.10
N ASP A 37 -15.57 3.19 5.19
CA ASP A 37 -15.76 4.64 5.32
C ASP A 37 -14.79 5.44 4.46
N GLN A 38 -13.54 4.96 4.34
CA GLN A 38 -12.56 5.50 3.40
C GLN A 38 -12.98 5.33 1.94
N LEU A 39 -13.62 4.21 1.58
CA LEU A 39 -14.19 4.04 0.23
C LEU A 39 -15.26 5.09 -0.07
N LYS A 40 -16.16 5.36 0.88
CA LYS A 40 -17.18 6.41 0.74
C LYS A 40 -16.56 7.79 0.55
N LEU A 41 -15.44 8.07 1.23
CA LEU A 41 -14.69 9.32 1.02
C LEU A 41 -14.12 9.42 -0.39
N LEU A 42 -13.52 8.36 -0.92
CA LEU A 42 -13.01 8.34 -2.28
C LEU A 42 -14.12 8.56 -3.31
N ASP A 43 -15.26 7.89 -3.15
CA ASP A 43 -16.44 8.10 -3.99
C ASP A 43 -16.98 9.53 -3.89
N LYS A 44 -17.07 10.10 -2.68
CA LYS A 44 -17.49 11.49 -2.45
C LYS A 44 -16.57 12.50 -3.15
N HIS A 45 -15.27 12.24 -3.17
CA HIS A 45 -14.26 13.07 -3.81
C HIS A 45 -14.04 12.74 -5.30
N LYS A 46 -14.86 11.86 -5.89
CA LYS A 46 -14.76 11.38 -7.28
C LYS A 46 -13.39 10.81 -7.64
N ILE A 47 -12.71 10.20 -6.67
CA ILE A 47 -11.42 9.57 -6.91
C ILE A 47 -11.65 8.21 -7.55
N ARG A 48 -11.07 8.02 -8.73
CA ARG A 48 -11.12 6.74 -9.44
C ARG A 48 -10.20 5.74 -8.79
N TYR A 49 -10.76 4.58 -8.45
CA TYR A 49 -10.02 3.46 -7.88
C TYR A 49 -10.54 2.13 -8.44
N LYS A 50 -9.67 1.15 -8.55
CA LYS A 50 -9.99 -0.23 -8.94
C LYS A 50 -10.01 -1.10 -7.69
N LYS A 51 -11.11 -1.82 -7.46
CA LYS A 51 -11.18 -2.82 -6.38
C LYS A 51 -10.43 -4.07 -6.82
N LEU A 52 -9.57 -4.58 -5.94
CA LEU A 52 -8.80 -5.80 -6.14
C LEU A 52 -9.30 -6.89 -5.21
N LYS A 53 -9.31 -8.14 -5.68
CA LYS A 53 -9.58 -9.28 -4.80
C LYS A 53 -8.33 -9.59 -3.97
N PRO A 54 -8.47 -10.10 -2.74
CA PRO A 54 -7.33 -10.47 -1.89
C PRO A 54 -6.36 -11.44 -2.58
N GLN A 55 -6.87 -12.31 -3.46
CA GLN A 55 -6.08 -13.28 -4.22
C GLN A 55 -5.24 -12.65 -5.34
N GLU A 56 -5.64 -11.47 -5.85
CA GLU A 56 -4.91 -10.74 -6.91
C GLU A 56 -3.81 -9.86 -6.34
N VAL A 57 -3.93 -9.49 -5.06
CA VAL A 57 -2.87 -8.81 -4.34
C VAL A 57 -1.82 -9.85 -4.04
N LYS A 58 -0.78 -9.92 -4.88
CA LYS A 58 0.48 -10.56 -4.50
C LYS A 58 0.98 -9.77 -3.29
N ILE A 59 0.54 -10.16 -2.10
CA ILE A 59 1.22 -9.81 -0.88
C ILE A 59 2.61 -10.36 -1.15
N ALA A 60 3.55 -9.46 -1.49
CA ALA A 60 4.94 -9.80 -1.42
C ALA A 60 5.09 -10.29 0.02
N GLN A 61 5.10 -11.62 0.18
CA GLN A 61 5.56 -12.20 1.42
C GLN A 61 6.87 -11.47 1.67
N PRO A 62 7.06 -10.85 2.86
CA PRO A 62 8.35 -10.27 3.16
C PRO A 62 9.34 -11.36 2.78
N LYS A 63 10.21 -11.08 1.80
CA LYS A 63 11.34 -11.97 1.57
C LYS A 63 11.94 -12.10 2.95
N ALA A 64 11.87 -13.29 3.53
CA ALA A 64 12.65 -13.58 4.71
C ALA A 64 14.06 -13.21 4.27
N TYR A 65 14.57 -12.09 4.78
CA TYR A 65 15.99 -11.84 4.73
C TYR A 65 16.52 -12.96 5.60
N SER A 66 17.03 -14.02 4.97
CA SER A 66 17.94 -14.91 5.63
C SER A 66 19.11 -14.03 6.07
N ASP A 67 19.41 -14.01 7.37
CA ASP A 67 20.56 -13.35 8.00
C ASP A 67 21.92 -13.92 7.51
N GLU A 68 22.08 -14.19 6.21
CA GLU A 68 23.28 -14.83 5.65
C GLU A 68 24.19 -13.86 4.88
N GLU A 69 23.84 -12.57 4.80
CA GLU A 69 24.73 -11.53 4.27
C GLU A 69 25.04 -10.44 5.29
N ILE A 70 25.37 -10.82 6.53
CA ILE A 70 26.33 -10.03 7.31
C ILE A 70 27.68 -10.21 6.63
N GLY A 71 27.90 -9.46 5.55
CA GLY A 71 29.22 -9.33 4.97
C GLY A 71 30.18 -8.90 6.06
N ASP A 72 31.23 -9.69 6.26
CA ASP A 72 32.39 -9.42 7.10
C ASP A 72 32.86 -7.96 6.93
N TYR A 73 32.32 -7.05 7.73
CA TYR A 73 32.90 -5.72 7.93
C TYR A 73 34.16 -5.92 8.77
N ASN A 74 35.23 -6.29 8.08
CA ASN A 74 36.59 -6.18 8.58
C ASN A 74 36.88 -4.70 8.84
N PHE A 75 36.61 -4.24 10.06
CA PHE A 75 37.25 -3.06 10.62
C PHE A 75 38.73 -3.39 10.81
N ARG A 76 39.51 -3.25 9.73
CA ARG A 76 40.96 -3.15 9.82
C ARG A 76 41.30 -1.81 10.47
N ARG A 77 41.63 -1.91 11.77
CA ARG A 77 42.47 -1.04 12.63
C ARG A 77 42.63 0.42 12.24
#